data_AF-A0A136NUG0-F1
#
_entry.id   AF-A0A136NUG0-F1
#
_cell.length_a   1.000
_cell.length_b   1.000
_cell.length_c   1.000
_cell.angle_alpha   90.00
_cell.angle_beta   90.00
_cell.angle_gamma   90.00
#
_symmetry.space_group_name_H-M   'P 1'
#
loop_
_entity.id
_entity.type
_entity.pdbx_description
1 polymer ?
#
loop_
_entity_poly.entity_id
_entity_poly.type
_entity_poly.pdbx_seq_one_letter_code
_entity_poly.pdbx_strand_id
1 'polypeptide(L)'
;EEKHMLINNEIEKSFELMHWSFAHLNRLLENGKAIYDFVDESITIESIGIYSKYNTDGYFILPDNRERVLRILKYSRNLYKILKTKEVANRRMTLITIPNTVLKNEMISDDIINQTIYMLDTELNFSYSHTILPVAKRKFLGFLEGN
;
A
#
# COMPACT_ATOMS: atom_id res chain seq x y z
N GLU A 1 -6.06 53.73 -11.75
CA GLU A 1 -6.67 52.87 -12.78
C GLU A 1 -5.68 51.85 -13.34
N GLU A 2 -4.51 52.26 -13.81
CA GLU A 2 -3.47 51.38 -14.39
C GLU A 2 -3.02 50.21 -13.47
N LYS A 3 -2.81 50.47 -12.17
CA LYS A 3 -2.43 49.44 -11.18
C LYS A 3 -3.52 48.37 -10.97
N HIS A 4 -4.80 48.74 -11.06
CA HIS A 4 -5.91 47.77 -10.96
C HIS A 4 -6.00 46.90 -12.22
N MET A 5 -5.70 47.48 -13.39
CA MET A 5 -5.67 46.74 -14.65
C MET A 5 -4.52 45.74 -14.70
N LEU A 6 -3.35 46.10 -14.15
CA LEU A 6 -2.19 45.20 -14.01
C LEU A 6 -2.50 44.01 -13.08
N ILE A 7 -3.12 44.25 -11.92
CA ILE A 7 -3.49 43.20 -10.97
C ILE A 7 -4.52 42.24 -11.59
N ASN A 8 -5.52 42.76 -12.30
CA ASN A 8 -6.51 41.90 -12.99
C ASN A 8 -5.84 41.02 -14.06
N ASN A 9 -4.90 41.57 -14.83
CA ASN A 9 -4.15 40.81 -15.85
C ASN A 9 -3.26 39.71 -15.24
N GLU A 10 -2.64 39.94 -14.07
CA GLU A 10 -1.87 38.91 -13.37
C GLU A 10 -2.74 37.78 -12.82
N ILE A 11 -3.94 38.14 -12.31
CA ILE A 11 -4.93 37.16 -11.84
C ILE A 11 -5.44 36.31 -13.01
N GLU A 12 -5.79 36.93 -14.14
CA GLU A 12 -6.23 36.23 -15.35
C GLU A 12 -5.18 35.23 -15.85
N LYS A 13 -3.91 35.67 -15.96
CA LYS A 13 -2.80 34.77 -16.33
C LYS A 13 -2.61 33.61 -15.37
N SER A 14 -2.84 33.82 -14.07
CA SER A 14 -2.78 32.75 -13.07
C SER A 14 -3.92 31.73 -13.27
N PHE A 15 -5.13 32.19 -13.60
CA PHE A 15 -6.24 31.31 -13.94
C PHE A 15 -5.99 30.53 -15.24
N GLU A 16 -5.42 31.17 -16.27
CA GLU A 16 -5.02 30.49 -17.50
C GLU A 16 -3.97 29.41 -17.23
N LEU A 17 -2.95 29.69 -16.41
CA LEU A 17 -1.95 28.71 -16.01
C LEU A 17 -2.56 27.55 -15.21
N MET A 18 -3.48 27.85 -14.28
CA MET A 18 -4.22 26.82 -13.54
C MET A 18 -5.02 25.94 -14.49
N HIS A 19 -5.75 26.52 -15.45
CA HIS A 19 -6.56 25.78 -16.42
C HIS A 19 -5.70 24.88 -17.32
N TRP A 20 -4.59 25.43 -17.85
CA TRP A 20 -3.61 24.66 -18.62
C TRP A 20 -3.02 23.50 -17.79
N SER A 21 -2.66 23.76 -16.53
CA SER A 21 -2.10 22.75 -15.63
C SER A 21 -3.12 21.65 -15.30
N PHE A 22 -4.39 22.02 -15.13
CA PHE A 22 -5.46 21.10 -14.79
C PHE A 22 -5.67 20.01 -15.86
N ALA A 23 -5.56 20.39 -17.14
CA ALA A 23 -5.66 19.42 -18.24
C ALA A 23 -4.57 18.33 -18.16
N HIS A 24 -3.33 18.71 -17.85
CA HIS A 24 -2.22 17.77 -17.69
C HIS A 24 -2.35 16.93 -16.42
N LEU A 25 -2.78 17.55 -15.31
CA LEU A 25 -3.00 16.87 -14.04
C LEU A 25 -4.10 15.81 -14.14
N ASN A 26 -5.21 16.11 -14.82
CA ASN A 26 -6.30 15.14 -15.00
C ASN A 26 -5.82 13.88 -15.71
N ARG A 27 -5.07 14.03 -16.81
CA ARG A 27 -4.51 12.89 -17.53
C ARG A 27 -3.55 12.07 -16.66
N LEU A 28 -2.72 12.73 -15.84
CA LEU A 28 -1.84 12.04 -14.90
C LEU A 28 -2.62 11.29 -13.81
N LEU A 29 -3.72 11.87 -13.32
CA LEU A 29 -4.60 11.24 -12.33
C LEU A 29 -5.33 10.03 -12.90
N GLU A 30 -5.82 10.10 -14.14
CA GLU A 30 -6.46 8.98 -14.84
C GLU A 30 -5.49 7.81 -15.02
N ASN A 31 -4.27 8.09 -15.51
CA ASN A 31 -3.23 7.08 -15.64
C ASN A 31 -2.82 6.51 -14.27
N GLY A 32 -2.67 7.37 -13.27
CA GLY A 32 -2.33 6.97 -11.90
C GLY A 32 -3.41 6.08 -11.29
N LYS A 33 -4.68 6.37 -11.55
CA LYS A 33 -5.81 5.54 -11.15
C LYS A 33 -5.76 4.17 -11.84
N ALA A 34 -5.54 4.13 -13.15
CA ALA A 34 -5.43 2.86 -13.87
C ALA A 34 -4.29 1.97 -13.33
N ILE A 35 -3.13 2.57 -13.01
CA ILE A 35 -2.01 1.86 -12.38
C ILE A 35 -2.39 1.40 -10.97
N TYR A 36 -3.04 2.26 -10.17
CA TYR A 36 -3.51 1.90 -8.83
C TYR A 36 -4.45 0.68 -8.90
N ASP A 37 -5.47 0.74 -9.75
CA ASP A 37 -6.50 -0.30 -9.89
C ASP A 37 -5.84 -1.62 -10.33
N PHE A 38 -4.94 -1.58 -11.31
CA PHE A 38 -4.17 -2.75 -11.75
C PHE A 38 -3.34 -3.40 -10.63
N VAL A 39 -2.65 -2.59 -9.83
CA VAL A 39 -1.84 -3.09 -8.71
C VAL A 39 -2.75 -3.63 -7.61
N ASP A 40 -3.83 -2.92 -7.28
CA ASP A 40 -4.80 -3.34 -6.26
C ASP A 40 -5.38 -4.71 -6.62
N GLU A 41 -5.89 -4.88 -7.84
CA GLU A 41 -6.44 -6.14 -8.34
C GLU A 41 -5.45 -7.31 -8.28
N SER A 42 -4.16 -7.05 -8.53
CA SER A 42 -3.11 -8.08 -8.46
C SER A 42 -2.79 -8.56 -7.05
N ILE A 43 -3.10 -7.77 -6.02
CA ILE A 43 -2.76 -8.11 -4.63
C ILE A 43 -3.85 -8.98 -4.04
N THR A 44 -3.49 -10.21 -3.68
CA THR A 44 -4.36 -11.13 -2.94
C THR A 44 -4.12 -10.99 -1.44
N ILE A 45 -5.13 -11.32 -0.63
CA ILE A 45 -5.03 -11.30 0.84
C ILE A 45 -5.45 -12.66 1.38
N GLU A 46 -4.56 -13.34 2.08
CA GLU A 46 -4.82 -14.63 2.72
C GLU A 46 -4.51 -14.56 4.21
N SER A 47 -5.36 -15.17 5.05
CA SER A 47 -5.08 -15.31 6.49
C SER A 47 -4.29 -16.60 6.72
N ILE A 48 -3.08 -16.48 7.28
CA ILE A 48 -2.17 -17.62 7.50
C ILE A 48 -1.96 -17.95 9.00
N GLY A 49 -2.44 -17.09 9.90
CA GLY A 49 -2.31 -17.24 11.36
C GLY A 49 -3.60 -17.65 12.07
N ILE A 50 -3.63 -17.46 13.39
CA ILE A 50 -4.83 -17.68 14.21
C ILE A 50 -5.82 -16.53 13.97
N TYR A 51 -7.05 -16.88 13.61
CA TYR A 51 -8.13 -15.89 13.45
C TYR A 51 -8.50 -15.30 14.82
N SER A 52 -8.20 -14.03 15.01
CA SER A 52 -8.70 -13.26 16.16
C SER A 52 -9.99 -12.56 15.79
N LYS A 53 -10.97 -12.56 16.71
CA LYS A 53 -12.20 -11.76 16.57
C LYS A 53 -11.92 -10.25 16.56
N TYR A 54 -10.77 -9.84 17.11
CA TYR A 54 -10.32 -8.46 17.16
C TYR A 54 -9.14 -8.28 16.21
N ASN A 55 -9.43 -7.89 14.96
CA ASN A 55 -8.43 -7.57 13.93
C ASN A 55 -7.78 -6.19 14.16
N THR A 56 -7.46 -5.86 15.41
CA THR A 56 -6.91 -4.55 15.80
C THR A 56 -5.41 -4.45 15.58
N ASP A 57 -4.69 -5.55 15.61
CA ASP A 57 -3.25 -5.63 15.48
C ASP A 57 -2.82 -7.02 15.04
N GLY A 58 -1.59 -7.11 14.54
CA GLY A 58 -1.02 -8.33 14.03
C GLY A 58 0.11 -8.05 13.06
N TYR A 59 0.34 -8.97 12.15
CA TYR A 59 1.35 -8.84 11.11
C TYR A 59 0.74 -9.02 9.73
N PHE A 60 1.35 -8.35 8.75
CA PHE A 60 1.22 -8.79 7.37
C PHE A 60 2.58 -8.93 6.71
N ILE A 61 2.63 -9.83 5.74
CA ILE A 61 3.80 -10.12 4.92
C ILE A 61 3.50 -9.60 3.52
N LEU A 62 4.47 -8.91 2.92
CA LEU A 62 4.35 -8.35 1.57
C LEU A 62 5.66 -8.55 0.82
N PRO A 63 5.64 -9.14 -0.39
CA PRO A 63 6.86 -9.33 -1.17
C PRO A 63 7.35 -8.02 -1.81
N ASP A 64 8.67 -7.86 -1.82
CA ASP A 64 9.43 -6.94 -2.64
C ASP A 64 10.12 -7.77 -3.72
N ASN A 65 9.40 -8.03 -4.82
CA ASN A 65 9.85 -8.93 -5.89
C ASN A 65 11.07 -8.39 -6.66
N ARG A 66 11.31 -7.07 -6.65
CA ARG A 66 12.52 -6.47 -7.25
C ARG A 66 13.76 -6.89 -6.48
N GLU A 67 13.69 -6.78 -5.15
CA GLU A 67 14.80 -7.09 -4.26
C GLU A 67 14.83 -8.57 -3.84
N ARG A 68 13.80 -9.34 -4.22
CA ARG A 68 13.58 -10.74 -3.79
C ARG A 68 13.59 -10.86 -2.27
N VAL A 69 12.80 -10.00 -1.61
CA VAL A 69 12.70 -9.96 -0.15
C VAL A 69 11.24 -9.99 0.27
N LEU A 70 10.89 -10.83 1.24
CA LEU A 70 9.66 -10.71 2.01
C LEU A 70 9.83 -9.68 3.12
N ARG A 71 8.91 -8.73 3.18
CA ARG A 71 8.86 -7.69 4.20
C ARG A 71 7.79 -8.06 5.21
N ILE A 72 8.13 -8.05 6.49
CA ILE A 72 7.22 -8.36 7.58
C ILE A 72 6.91 -7.05 8.30
N LEU A 73 5.62 -6.69 8.31
CA LEU A 73 5.15 -5.46 8.90
C LEU A 73 4.21 -5.77 10.04
N LYS A 74 4.51 -5.21 11.21
CA LYS A 74 3.55 -5.13 12.31
C LYS A 74 2.54 -4.05 11.97
N TYR A 75 1.26 -4.37 12.06
CA TYR A 75 0.20 -3.39 11.95
C TYR A 75 -0.55 -3.20 13.27
N SER A 76 -1.07 -1.99 13.46
CA SER A 76 -2.07 -1.72 14.47
C SER A 76 -3.08 -0.72 13.93
N ARG A 77 -4.34 -0.91 14.28
CA ARG A 77 -5.47 -0.10 13.90
C ARG A 77 -6.03 0.55 15.17
N ASN A 78 -6.15 1.87 15.15
CA ASN A 78 -6.80 2.60 16.23
C ASN A 78 -8.32 2.68 16.02
N LEU A 79 -9.01 3.26 17.00
CA LEU A 79 -10.46 3.51 16.94
C LEU A 79 -10.89 4.35 15.72
N TYR A 80 -9.97 5.16 15.17
CA TYR A 80 -10.21 6.00 13.98
C TYR A 80 -9.91 5.30 12.65
N LYS A 81 -9.77 3.96 12.65
CA LYS A 81 -9.47 3.16 11.44
C LYS A 81 -8.16 3.56 10.75
N ILE A 82 -7.24 4.21 11.46
CA ILE A 82 -5.93 4.54 10.92
C ILE A 82 -5.03 3.31 11.07
N LEU A 83 -4.56 2.77 9.94
CA LEU A 83 -3.58 1.70 9.89
C LEU A 83 -2.18 2.26 10.14
N LYS A 84 -1.60 1.94 11.30
CA LYS A 84 -0.18 2.16 11.58
C LYS A 84 0.58 0.89 11.22
N THR A 85 1.70 1.05 10.51
CA THR A 85 2.55 -0.07 10.10
C THR A 85 3.99 0.21 10.48
N LYS A 86 4.70 -0.80 10.97
CA LYS A 86 6.14 -0.76 11.21
C LYS A 86 6.78 -1.99 10.60
N GLU A 87 7.77 -1.80 9.74
CA GLU A 87 8.62 -2.91 9.27
C GLU A 87 9.42 -3.44 10.45
N VAL A 88 9.31 -4.73 10.72
CA VAL A 88 9.95 -5.39 11.87
C VAL A 88 10.99 -6.40 11.47
N ALA A 89 10.89 -6.97 10.27
CA ALA A 89 11.83 -7.97 9.77
C ALA A 89 11.74 -8.12 8.24
N ASN A 90 12.85 -8.52 7.64
CA ASN A 90 12.97 -8.77 6.20
C ASN A 90 13.63 -10.12 5.96
N ARG A 91 13.19 -10.88 4.96
CA ARG A 91 13.74 -12.19 4.61
C ARG A 91 13.99 -12.31 3.13
N ARG A 92 15.18 -12.78 2.74
CA ARG A 92 15.46 -13.05 1.32
C ARG A 92 14.62 -14.23 0.84
N MET A 93 14.03 -14.09 -0.33
CA MET A 93 13.34 -15.15 -1.03
C MET A 93 14.40 -16.05 -1.68
N THR A 94 14.64 -17.21 -1.09
CA THR A 94 15.50 -18.26 -1.66
C THR A 94 14.74 -19.15 -2.66
N LEU A 95 13.40 -19.10 -2.67
CA LEU A 95 12.54 -19.83 -3.59
C LEU A 95 11.61 -18.86 -4.33
N ILE A 96 11.29 -19.20 -5.59
CA ILE A 96 10.44 -18.41 -6.51
C ILE A 96 8.98 -18.38 -6.03
N THR A 97 8.59 -19.34 -5.20
CA THR A 97 7.28 -19.44 -4.56
C THR A 97 7.54 -19.81 -3.12
N ILE A 98 6.93 -19.11 -2.17
CA ILE A 98 6.96 -19.51 -0.77
C ILE A 98 5.59 -20.09 -0.47
N PRO A 99 5.44 -21.43 -0.45
CA PRO A 99 4.20 -22.05 0.00
C PRO A 99 3.83 -21.51 1.38
N ASN A 100 2.52 -21.34 1.63
CA ASN A 100 1.99 -20.94 2.94
C ASN A 100 2.54 -21.78 4.12
N THR A 101 2.97 -23.01 3.85
CA THR A 101 3.62 -23.91 4.81
C THR A 101 5.06 -23.52 5.14
N VAL A 102 5.81 -22.97 4.19
CA VAL A 102 7.19 -22.51 4.40
C VAL A 102 7.20 -21.22 5.22
N LEU A 103 6.25 -20.31 4.98
CA LEU A 103 6.07 -19.12 5.82
C LEU A 103 5.85 -19.48 7.29
N LYS A 104 5.01 -20.49 7.59
CA LYS A 104 4.76 -20.92 8.98
C LYS A 104 6.01 -21.44 9.68
N ASN A 105 6.87 -22.16 8.97
CA ASN A 105 8.09 -22.76 9.54
C ASN A 105 9.26 -21.78 9.62
N GLU A 106 9.30 -20.80 8.71
CA GLU A 106 10.35 -19.77 8.63
C GLU A 106 9.98 -18.47 9.40
N MET A 107 8.75 -18.37 9.91
CA MET A 107 8.35 -17.25 10.79
C MET A 107 8.98 -17.41 12.16
N ILE A 108 9.83 -16.43 12.45
CA ILE A 108 10.82 -16.43 13.52
C ILE A 108 10.17 -16.01 14.84
N SER A 109 10.13 -16.97 15.76
CA SER A 109 9.57 -16.97 17.12
C SER A 109 8.10 -17.43 17.24
N ASP A 110 7.88 -18.36 18.18
CA ASP A 110 6.55 -18.88 18.56
C ASP A 110 5.55 -17.76 18.90
N ASP A 111 6.06 -16.61 19.37
CA ASP A 111 5.27 -15.42 19.69
C ASP A 111 4.57 -14.78 18.49
N ILE A 112 5.12 -14.89 17.28
CA ILE A 112 4.49 -14.35 16.06
C ILE A 112 3.44 -15.31 15.51
N ILE A 113 3.71 -16.62 15.59
CA ILE A 113 2.82 -17.69 15.08
C ILE A 113 1.46 -17.66 15.80
N ASN A 114 1.44 -17.28 17.08
CA ASN A 114 0.21 -17.14 17.86
C ASN A 114 -0.56 -15.83 17.61
N GLN A 115 -0.18 -15.05 16.60
CA GLN A 115 -0.87 -13.81 16.22
C GLN A 115 -1.65 -13.95 14.92
N THR A 116 -2.48 -12.95 14.65
CA THR A 116 -3.15 -12.80 13.37
C THR A 116 -2.14 -12.33 12.33
N ILE A 117 -1.93 -13.16 11.31
CA ILE A 117 -0.97 -12.92 10.23
C ILE A 117 -1.71 -12.98 8.89
N TYR A 118 -1.47 -11.98 8.06
CA TYR A 118 -1.96 -11.92 6.68
C TYR A 118 -0.82 -11.99 5.68
N MET A 119 -0.99 -12.78 4.62
CA MET A 119 -0.14 -12.74 3.44
C MET A 119 -0.80 -11.84 2.41
N LEU A 120 -0.12 -10.76 2.03
CA LEU A 120 -0.51 -9.90 0.90
C LEU A 120 0.42 -10.28 -0.25
N ASP A 121 -0.07 -11.06 -1.20
CA ASP A 121 0.77 -11.61 -2.28
C ASP A 121 0.50 -10.92 -3.61
N THR A 122 1.54 -10.80 -4.43
CA THR A 122 1.48 -10.23 -5.79
C THR A 122 2.70 -10.68 -6.57
N GLU A 123 2.51 -10.94 -7.86
CA GLU A 123 3.60 -11.27 -8.79
C GLU A 123 4.26 -10.01 -9.39
N LEU A 124 3.71 -8.83 -9.13
CA LEU A 124 4.19 -7.58 -9.72
C LEU A 124 5.55 -7.17 -9.16
N ASN A 125 6.37 -6.57 -10.01
CA ASN A 125 7.70 -6.06 -9.67
C ASN A 125 7.75 -4.52 -9.76
N PHE A 126 6.70 -3.81 -9.34
CA PHE A 126 6.76 -2.35 -9.19
C PHE A 126 7.66 -1.92 -8.01
N SER A 127 7.92 -0.62 -7.88
CA SER A 127 8.64 -0.09 -6.72
C SER A 127 7.89 -0.44 -5.44
N TYR A 128 8.59 -1.09 -4.49
CA TYR A 128 7.98 -1.48 -3.23
C TYR A 128 7.49 -0.25 -2.43
N SER A 129 8.36 0.71 -2.17
CA SER A 129 8.06 1.89 -1.34
C SER A 129 7.07 2.85 -1.99
N HIS A 130 7.13 3.02 -3.32
CA HIS A 130 6.33 4.02 -4.03
C HIS A 130 5.03 3.47 -4.61
N THR A 131 4.89 2.14 -4.76
CA THR A 131 3.73 1.52 -5.43
C THR A 131 3.14 0.37 -4.63
N ILE A 132 3.88 -0.74 -4.45
CA ILE A 132 3.32 -1.97 -3.87
C ILE A 132 2.85 -1.73 -2.43
N LEU A 133 3.70 -1.17 -1.57
CA LEU A 133 3.38 -0.97 -0.16
C LEU A 133 2.23 0.04 0.07
N PRO A 134 2.18 1.22 -0.58
CA PRO A 134 1.04 2.13 -0.46
C PRO A 134 -0.29 1.50 -0.88
N VAL A 135 -0.33 0.79 -2.01
CA VAL A 135 -1.55 0.15 -2.51
C VAL A 135 -1.97 -1.00 -1.60
N ALA A 136 -1.04 -1.87 -1.21
CA ALA A 136 -1.29 -2.98 -0.30
C ALA A 136 -1.86 -2.52 1.05
N LYS A 137 -1.32 -1.44 1.65
CA LYS A 137 -1.86 -0.88 2.90
C LYS A 137 -3.30 -0.41 2.76
N ARG A 138 -3.64 0.23 1.64
CA ARG A 138 -5.00 0.72 1.39
C ARG A 138 -5.98 -0.42 1.19
N LYS A 139 -5.62 -1.42 0.37
CA LYS A 139 -6.41 -2.64 0.18
C LYS A 139 -6.62 -3.39 1.49
N PHE A 140 -5.54 -3.57 2.26
CA PHE A 140 -5.58 -4.25 3.55
C PHE A 140 -6.47 -3.55 4.56
N LEU A 141 -6.46 -2.21 4.62
CA LEU A 141 -7.39 -1.46 5.46
C LEU A 141 -8.84 -1.73 5.08
N GLY A 142 -9.18 -1.74 3.79
CA GLY A 142 -10.51 -2.09 3.29
C GLY A 142 -10.94 -3.50 3.69
N PHE A 143 -10.03 -4.47 3.53
CA PHE A 143 -10.24 -5.85 3.95
C PHE A 143 -10.53 -5.97 5.47
N LEU A 144 -9.77 -5.26 6.31
CA LEU A 144 -9.98 -5.25 7.78
C LEU A 144 -11.31 -4.59 8.20
N GLU A 145 -11.94 -3.80 7.32
CA GLU A 145 -13.24 -3.17 7.56
C GLU A 145 -14.43 -4.04 7.11
N GLY A 146 -14.18 -5.16 6.42
CA GLY A 146 -15.22 -6.08 5.95
C GLY A 146 -15.81 -5.72 4.59
N ASN A 147 -15.03 -5.06 3.72
CA ASN A 147 -15.35 -4.94 2.29
C ASN A 147 -14.93 -6.19 1.51
#